data_AF-A0A0M2HS13-F1
#
_entry.id   AF-A0A0M2HS13-F1
#
_cell.length_a   1.000
_cell.length_b   1.000
_cell.length_c   1.000
_cell.angle_alpha   90.00
_cell.angle_beta   90.00
_cell.angle_gamma   90.00
#
_symmetry.space_group_name_H-M   'P 1'
#
loop_
_entity.id
_entity.type
_entity.pdbx_description
1 polymer ?
#
loop_
_entity_poly.entity_id
_entity_poly.type
_entity_poly.pdbx_seq_one_letter_code
_entity_poly.pdbx_strand_id
1 'polypeptide(L)'
;MAGRGHSDGDGTRPVLIGGHQVAARRIPRSSRADELRARGVSSPDVYELSAAEGAGGFREAISALREGNRYASSVYVYDEADYGQMRLYATDDGKAGFALKGDEIVSVFVHGDSKHRGAAPALMAAAVEQGGRRLDCYDTVLPKLYAEAGFVPVARIPWNDDYAPDDWDKATYARFNGGSPDVVLMGYDPAAVDGLYDPIAGERVGDYDAAEPLMQAFLEGKL
;
A
#
# COMPACT_ATOMS: atom_id res chain seq x y z
N MET A 1 -22.90 -38.83 28.50
CA MET A 1 -22.63 -38.65 27.06
C MET A 1 -21.69 -37.46 26.92
N ALA A 2 -20.53 -37.65 26.32
CA ALA A 2 -19.52 -36.63 26.12
C ALA A 2 -19.41 -36.27 24.62
N GLY A 3 -19.08 -35.01 24.34
CA GLY A 3 -18.67 -34.49 23.04
C GLY A 3 -19.82 -33.86 22.25
N ARG A 4 -19.69 -32.66 21.68
CA ARG A 4 -18.49 -32.02 21.16
C ARG A 4 -18.58 -30.50 21.35
N GLY A 5 -17.60 -29.92 22.03
CA GLY A 5 -17.31 -28.50 21.89
C GLY A 5 -16.74 -28.27 20.49
N HIS A 6 -17.36 -27.40 19.71
CA HIS A 6 -16.78 -26.85 18.49
C HIS A 6 -15.73 -25.84 18.95
N SER A 7 -14.45 -26.23 18.93
CA SER A 7 -13.36 -25.28 19.08
C SER A 7 -13.23 -24.55 17.75
N ASP A 8 -13.88 -23.40 17.61
CA ASP A 8 -13.50 -22.40 16.61
C ASP A 8 -12.10 -21.90 17.00
N GLY A 9 -11.07 -22.52 16.42
CA GLY A 9 -9.68 -22.14 16.66
C GLY A 9 -9.40 -20.79 16.04
N ASP A 10 -9.35 -19.73 16.85
CA ASP A 10 -8.67 -18.41 16.72
C ASP A 10 -8.63 -17.65 15.36
N GLY A 11 -9.22 -18.17 14.28
CA GLY A 11 -9.17 -17.57 12.94
C GLY A 11 -7.76 -17.42 12.35
N THR A 12 -6.74 -17.97 13.01
CA THR A 12 -5.33 -17.92 12.61
C THR A 12 -4.97 -19.11 11.73
N ARG A 13 -4.20 -18.85 10.67
CA ARG A 13 -3.68 -19.88 9.77
C ARG A 13 -2.31 -19.45 9.21
N PRO A 14 -1.47 -20.40 8.78
CA PRO A 14 -0.24 -20.04 8.11
C PRO A 14 -0.49 -19.45 6.71
N VAL A 15 0.25 -18.41 6.35
CA VAL A 15 0.42 -17.90 4.98
C VAL A 15 1.87 -18.08 4.58
N LEU A 16 2.12 -18.58 3.37
CA LEU A 16 3.46 -18.68 2.80
C LEU A 16 3.78 -17.35 2.10
N ILE A 17 4.75 -16.59 2.59
CA ILE A 17 5.17 -15.30 2.02
C ILE A 17 6.69 -15.22 1.98
N GLY A 18 7.26 -14.92 0.82
CA GLY A 18 8.72 -14.94 0.64
C GLY A 18 9.37 -16.30 0.98
N GLY A 19 8.65 -17.42 0.85
CA GLY A 19 9.17 -18.73 1.30
C GLY A 19 9.12 -18.97 2.81
N HIS A 20 8.64 -18.01 3.61
CA HIS A 20 8.44 -18.13 5.05
C HIS A 20 6.99 -18.50 5.36
N GLN A 21 6.79 -19.48 6.25
CA GLN A 21 5.47 -19.86 6.73
C GLN A 21 5.14 -19.05 7.98
N VAL A 22 4.21 -18.09 7.86
CA VAL A 22 3.93 -17.07 8.88
C VAL A 22 2.52 -17.24 9.44
N ALA A 23 2.37 -17.22 10.76
CA ALA A 23 1.05 -17.21 11.39
C ALA A 23 0.30 -15.92 11.02
N ALA A 24 -0.93 -16.05 10.55
CA ALA A 24 -1.68 -14.94 10.00
C ALA A 24 -3.16 -15.02 10.35
N ARG A 25 -3.77 -13.89 10.68
CA ARG A 25 -5.20 -13.78 11.02
C ARG A 25 -5.95 -13.12 9.86
N ARG A 26 -7.03 -13.75 9.40
CA ARG A 26 -7.87 -13.14 8.37
C ARG A 26 -8.52 -11.86 8.90
N ILE A 27 -8.42 -10.76 8.16
CA ILE A 27 -9.16 -9.54 8.51
C ILE A 27 -10.58 -9.59 7.92
N PRO A 28 -11.58 -8.96 8.57
CA PRO A 28 -12.89 -8.77 7.96
C PRO A 28 -12.76 -8.04 6.63
N ARG A 29 -13.55 -8.46 5.64
CA ARG A 29 -13.60 -7.76 4.35
C ARG A 29 -14.40 -6.47 4.53
N SER A 30 -13.89 -5.36 3.97
CA SER A 30 -14.60 -4.09 3.97
C SER A 30 -15.79 -4.10 3.01
N SER A 31 -16.80 -3.28 3.29
CA SER A 31 -17.95 -3.06 2.39
C SER A 31 -17.48 -2.68 0.98
N ARG A 32 -16.46 -1.80 0.91
CA ARG A 32 -15.86 -1.38 -0.35
C ARG A 32 -15.22 -2.53 -1.13
N ALA A 33 -14.55 -3.47 -0.45
CA ALA A 33 -13.99 -4.64 -1.13
C ALA A 33 -15.08 -5.58 -1.68
N ASP A 34 -16.24 -5.69 -1.01
CA ASP A 34 -17.40 -6.42 -1.54
C ASP A 34 -18.04 -5.70 -2.75
N GLU A 35 -18.14 -4.37 -2.74
CA GLU A 35 -18.59 -3.58 -3.90
C GLU A 35 -17.67 -3.75 -5.11
N LEU A 36 -16.36 -3.66 -4.89
CA LEU A 36 -15.34 -3.88 -5.92
C LEU A 36 -15.48 -5.30 -6.52
N ARG A 37 -15.70 -6.31 -5.67
CA ARG A 37 -15.93 -7.68 -6.10
C ARG A 37 -17.17 -7.81 -6.98
N ALA A 38 -18.26 -7.12 -6.61
CA ALA A 38 -19.49 -7.10 -7.40
C ALA A 38 -19.30 -6.43 -8.78
N ARG A 39 -18.33 -5.52 -8.89
CA ARG A 39 -17.90 -4.89 -10.15
C ARG A 39 -16.87 -5.74 -10.94
N GLY A 40 -16.54 -6.94 -10.47
CA GLY A 40 -15.58 -7.84 -11.12
C GLY A 40 -14.11 -7.55 -10.82
N VAL A 41 -13.81 -6.69 -9.85
CA VAL A 41 -12.44 -6.46 -9.37
C VAL A 41 -12.01 -7.64 -8.49
N SER A 42 -10.74 -8.03 -8.60
CA SER A 42 -10.15 -9.07 -7.74
C SER A 42 -10.13 -8.58 -6.28
N SER A 43 -10.96 -9.17 -5.42
CA SER A 43 -11.06 -8.81 -4.00
C SER A 43 -10.77 -10.04 -3.12
N PRO A 44 -9.50 -10.44 -2.99
CA PRO A 44 -9.10 -11.61 -2.22
C PRO A 44 -9.32 -11.43 -0.71
N ASP A 45 -9.23 -12.54 0.01
CA ASP A 45 -9.06 -12.48 1.46
C ASP A 45 -7.68 -11.96 1.81
N VAL A 46 -7.63 -11.07 2.80
CA VAL A 46 -6.41 -10.45 3.31
C VAL A 46 -6.17 -10.95 4.74
N TYR A 47 -4.90 -11.15 5.08
CA TYR A 47 -4.46 -11.68 6.36
C TYR A 47 -3.45 -10.72 6.97
N GLU A 48 -3.66 -10.36 8.23
CA GLU A 48 -2.67 -9.67 9.05
C GLU A 48 -1.64 -10.70 9.51
N LEU A 49 -0.38 -10.47 9.17
CA LEU A 49 0.74 -11.33 9.53
C LEU A 49 1.20 -11.01 10.96
N SER A 50 1.67 -12.03 11.67
CA SER A 50 2.47 -11.85 12.89
C SER A 50 3.71 -11.01 12.56
N ALA A 51 3.81 -9.77 13.07
CA ALA A 51 4.81 -8.80 12.63
C ALA A 51 6.26 -9.32 12.78
N ALA A 52 6.61 -9.91 13.93
CA ALA A 52 7.96 -10.41 14.21
C ALA A 52 8.36 -11.59 13.31
N GLU A 53 7.41 -12.42 12.88
CA GLU A 53 7.66 -13.59 12.04
C GLU A 53 7.47 -13.29 10.55
N GLY A 54 6.69 -12.24 10.25
CA GLY A 54 6.30 -11.85 8.89
C GLY A 54 7.24 -10.88 8.20
N ALA A 55 8.05 -10.13 8.95
CA ALA A 55 8.89 -9.07 8.40
C ALA A 55 9.86 -9.58 7.31
N GLY A 56 10.59 -10.67 7.58
CA GLY A 56 11.52 -11.27 6.60
C GLY A 56 10.81 -11.70 5.33
N GLY A 57 9.73 -12.47 5.46
CA GLY A 57 8.96 -12.95 4.30
C GLY A 57 8.28 -11.83 3.52
N PHE A 58 7.76 -10.80 4.20
CA PHE A 58 7.18 -9.62 3.55
C PHE A 58 8.23 -8.84 2.76
N ARG A 59 9.41 -8.61 3.37
CA ARG A 59 10.54 -7.96 2.70
C ARG A 59 11.01 -8.73 1.47
N GLU A 60 11.09 -10.05 1.55
CA GLU A 60 11.44 -10.90 0.41
C GLU A 60 10.38 -10.82 -0.70
N ALA A 61 9.09 -10.86 -0.35
CA ALA A 61 7.99 -10.73 -1.31
C ALA A 61 8.07 -9.39 -2.05
N ILE A 62 8.15 -8.25 -1.35
CA ILE A 62 8.24 -6.95 -2.03
C ILE A 62 9.54 -6.79 -2.83
N SER A 63 10.65 -7.34 -2.34
CA SER A 63 11.93 -7.31 -3.06
C SER A 63 11.86 -8.07 -4.39
N ALA A 64 11.13 -9.19 -4.42
CA ALA A 64 10.92 -9.98 -5.62
C ALA A 64 10.09 -9.25 -6.69
N LEU A 65 9.45 -8.11 -6.39
CA LEU A 65 8.86 -7.25 -7.44
C LEU A 65 9.90 -6.73 -8.41
N ARG A 66 11.15 -6.55 -7.96
CA ARG A 66 12.24 -6.06 -8.83
C ARG A 66 12.52 -7.03 -10.00
N GLU A 67 12.14 -8.30 -9.85
CA GLU A 67 12.24 -9.29 -10.90
C GLU A 67 11.17 -9.05 -11.99
N GLY A 68 11.61 -8.52 -13.14
CA GLY A 68 10.74 -8.35 -14.31
C GLY A 68 9.79 -7.15 -14.28
N ASN A 69 9.81 -6.32 -13.23
CA ASN A 69 9.08 -5.05 -13.20
C ASN A 69 10.03 -3.86 -13.41
N ARG A 70 9.97 -3.28 -14.61
CA ARG A 70 10.76 -2.09 -14.98
C ARG A 70 10.50 -0.89 -14.07
N TYR A 71 9.34 -0.82 -13.41
CA TYR A 71 8.94 0.31 -12.55
C TYR A 71 9.09 0.00 -11.05
N ALA A 72 9.81 -1.06 -10.66
CA ALA A 72 9.94 -1.44 -9.26
C ALA A 72 10.66 -0.39 -8.40
N SER A 73 11.52 0.45 -8.99
CA SER A 73 12.24 1.51 -8.27
C SER A 73 11.33 2.64 -7.78
N SER A 74 10.04 2.67 -8.15
CA SER A 74 9.06 3.58 -7.58
C SER A 74 8.44 3.08 -6.27
N VAL A 75 8.90 1.94 -5.75
CA VAL A 75 8.43 1.36 -4.49
C VAL A 75 9.62 1.20 -3.56
N TYR A 76 9.55 1.85 -2.40
CA TYR A 76 10.57 1.71 -1.37
C TYR A 76 10.42 0.37 -0.64
N VAL A 77 11.54 -0.32 -0.41
CA VAL A 77 11.60 -1.56 0.35
C VAL A 77 12.31 -1.25 1.66
N TYR A 78 11.57 -1.34 2.77
CA TYR A 78 12.13 -1.13 4.11
C TYR A 78 13.02 -2.31 4.51
N ASP A 79 13.85 -2.10 5.52
CA ASP A 79 14.59 -3.21 6.12
C ASP A 79 13.66 -4.09 6.98
N GLU A 80 14.18 -5.24 7.40
CA GLU A 80 13.41 -6.20 8.18
C GLU A 80 13.04 -5.66 9.58
N ALA A 81 13.91 -4.85 10.18
CA ALA A 81 13.67 -4.28 11.50
C ALA A 81 12.52 -3.26 11.47
N ASP A 82 12.50 -2.41 10.44
CA ASP A 82 11.42 -1.46 10.15
C ASP A 82 10.10 -2.20 9.92
N TYR A 83 10.08 -3.21 9.04
CA TYR A 83 8.85 -4.00 8.81
C TYR A 83 8.38 -4.73 10.07
N GLY A 84 9.29 -5.16 10.95
CA GLY A 84 8.96 -5.76 12.25
C GLY A 84 8.20 -4.82 13.19
N GLN A 85 8.21 -3.51 12.93
CA GLN A 85 7.46 -2.49 13.67
C GLN A 85 6.16 -2.07 12.97
N MET A 86 5.88 -2.61 11.79
CA MET A 86 4.68 -2.29 11.00
C MET A 86 3.62 -3.39 11.16
N ARG A 87 2.37 -3.05 10.83
CA ARG A 87 1.33 -4.06 10.62
C ARG A 87 1.40 -4.53 9.17
N LEU A 88 1.66 -5.81 8.97
CA LEU A 88 1.91 -6.39 7.65
C LEU A 88 0.70 -7.20 7.18
N TYR A 89 0.30 -7.03 5.92
CA TYR A 89 -0.87 -7.69 5.36
C TYR A 89 -0.53 -8.38 4.05
N ALA A 90 -1.03 -9.60 3.89
CA ALA A 90 -0.84 -10.35 2.65
C ALA A 90 -2.09 -11.12 2.24
N THR A 91 -2.18 -11.41 0.96
CA THR A 91 -3.16 -12.37 0.41
C THR A 91 -2.77 -13.80 0.73
N ASP A 92 -3.70 -14.72 0.54
CA ASP A 92 -3.50 -16.14 0.83
C ASP A 92 -2.41 -16.84 0.01
N ASP A 93 -2.03 -16.28 -1.14
CA ASP A 93 -0.92 -16.75 -1.97
C ASP A 93 0.42 -16.08 -1.61
N GLY A 94 0.43 -15.12 -0.67
CA GLY A 94 1.63 -14.36 -0.27
C GLY A 94 2.21 -13.48 -1.37
N LYS A 95 1.49 -13.27 -2.47
CA LYS A 95 1.96 -12.56 -3.67
C LYS A 95 1.26 -11.22 -3.89
N ALA A 96 0.55 -10.73 -2.90
CA ALA A 96 0.03 -9.38 -2.88
C ALA A 96 -0.16 -8.94 -1.43
N GLY A 97 -0.04 -7.66 -1.15
CA GLY A 97 -0.05 -7.17 0.22
C GLY A 97 0.14 -5.67 0.36
N PHE A 98 0.16 -5.21 1.60
CA PHE A 98 0.49 -3.85 2.00
C PHE A 98 0.99 -3.85 3.44
N ALA A 99 1.60 -2.74 3.87
CA ALA A 99 1.96 -2.52 5.26
C ALA A 99 1.39 -1.19 5.76
N LEU A 100 1.14 -1.12 7.07
CA LEU A 100 0.75 0.11 7.75
C LEU A 100 1.84 0.51 8.75
N LYS A 101 2.37 1.72 8.56
CA LYS A 101 3.26 2.40 9.49
C LYS A 101 2.45 3.47 10.24
N GLY A 102 1.83 3.08 11.34
CA GLY A 102 0.79 3.90 11.97
C GLY A 102 -0.43 3.99 11.05
N ASP A 103 -0.78 5.20 10.61
CA ASP A 103 -1.86 5.49 9.66
C ASP A 103 -1.38 5.62 8.20
N GLU A 104 -0.08 5.44 7.96
CA GLU A 104 0.52 5.54 6.64
C GLU A 104 0.48 4.21 5.90
N ILE A 105 -0.11 4.20 4.70
CA ILE A 105 -0.09 3.04 3.82
C ILE A 105 1.23 3.05 3.07
N VAL A 106 2.02 2.00 3.27
CA VAL A 106 3.30 1.80 2.59
C VAL A 106 3.34 0.43 1.94
N SER A 107 4.28 0.25 0.99
CA SER A 107 4.62 -1.07 0.48
C SER A 107 3.45 -1.87 -0.12
N VAL A 108 2.52 -1.22 -0.84
CA VAL A 108 1.44 -1.93 -1.54
C VAL A 108 2.02 -2.67 -2.75
N PHE A 109 1.72 -3.96 -2.88
CA PHE A 109 2.21 -4.76 -3.99
C PHE A 109 1.23 -5.83 -4.48
N VAL A 110 1.37 -6.17 -5.76
CA VAL A 110 0.71 -7.32 -6.40
C VAL A 110 1.69 -7.88 -7.44
N HIS A 111 2.15 -9.12 -7.25
CA HIS A 111 3.02 -9.76 -8.24
C HIS A 111 2.28 -10.09 -9.53
N GLY A 112 3.00 -10.06 -10.66
CA GLY A 112 2.46 -10.41 -11.97
C GLY A 112 1.97 -11.86 -12.07
N ASP A 113 2.53 -12.76 -11.27
CA ASP A 113 2.21 -14.19 -11.17
C ASP A 113 1.36 -14.55 -9.93
N SER A 114 0.80 -13.55 -9.25
CA SER A 114 -0.24 -13.75 -8.23
C SER A 114 -1.50 -14.30 -8.87
N LYS A 115 -2.26 -15.13 -8.14
CA LYS A 115 -3.61 -15.55 -8.59
C LYS A 115 -4.65 -14.43 -8.44
N HIS A 116 -4.29 -13.34 -7.76
CA HIS A 116 -5.14 -12.18 -7.47
C HIS A 116 -4.73 -10.93 -8.25
N ARG A 117 -4.29 -11.09 -9.50
CA ARG A 117 -3.93 -9.95 -10.37
C ARG A 117 -5.07 -8.92 -10.38
N GLY A 118 -4.71 -7.63 -10.33
CA GLY A 118 -5.67 -6.54 -10.27
C GLY A 118 -6.31 -6.32 -8.89
N ALA A 119 -5.78 -6.93 -7.82
CA ALA A 119 -6.29 -6.74 -6.45
C ALA A 119 -5.89 -5.41 -5.80
N ALA A 120 -5.07 -4.58 -6.44
CA ALA A 120 -4.58 -3.33 -5.84
C ALA A 120 -5.72 -2.41 -5.32
N PRO A 121 -6.86 -2.21 -6.04
CA PRO A 121 -7.98 -1.42 -5.49
C PRO A 121 -8.59 -2.03 -4.22
N ALA A 122 -8.70 -3.37 -4.16
CA ALA A 122 -9.24 -4.06 -2.98
C ALA A 122 -8.25 -4.04 -1.80
N LEU A 123 -6.95 -4.08 -2.07
CA LEU A 123 -5.91 -3.91 -1.04
C LEU A 123 -5.92 -2.50 -0.47
N MET A 124 -6.09 -1.46 -1.30
CA MET A 124 -6.25 -0.09 -0.82
C MET A 124 -7.50 0.06 0.06
N ALA A 125 -8.63 -0.54 -0.35
CA ALA A 125 -9.85 -0.56 0.45
C ALA A 125 -9.65 -1.28 1.80
N ALA A 126 -8.89 -2.37 1.82
CA ALA A 126 -8.54 -3.07 3.05
C ALA A 126 -7.61 -2.24 3.94
N ALA A 127 -6.62 -1.54 3.36
CA ALA A 127 -5.70 -0.69 4.09
C ALA A 127 -6.42 0.48 4.78
N VAL A 128 -7.36 1.13 4.09
CA VAL A 128 -8.22 2.18 4.66
C VAL A 128 -9.06 1.64 5.82
N GLU A 129 -9.69 0.48 5.65
CA GLU A 129 -10.47 -0.18 6.71
C GLU A 129 -9.61 -0.48 7.96
N GLN A 130 -8.33 -0.81 7.74
CA GLN A 130 -7.37 -1.09 8.81
C GLN A 130 -6.74 0.15 9.44
N GLY A 131 -7.17 1.35 9.05
CA GLY A 131 -6.72 2.62 9.64
C GLY A 131 -5.74 3.42 8.78
N GLY A 132 -5.48 3.00 7.54
CA GLY A 132 -4.70 3.79 6.59
C GLY A 132 -5.43 5.09 6.24
N ARG A 133 -4.75 6.23 6.39
CA ARG A 133 -5.29 7.58 6.16
C ARG A 133 -4.42 8.46 5.28
N ARG A 134 -3.14 8.13 5.15
CA ARG A 134 -2.20 8.88 4.31
C ARG A 134 -1.25 7.94 3.59
N LEU A 135 -0.64 8.46 2.53
CA LEU A 135 0.45 7.82 1.80
C LEU A 135 1.23 8.89 1.03
N ASP A 136 2.41 8.53 0.55
CA ASP A 136 3.14 9.30 -0.45
C ASP A 136 3.58 8.41 -1.61
N CYS A 137 3.70 9.01 -2.79
CA CYS A 137 4.19 8.31 -3.97
C CYS A 137 4.77 9.26 -5.00
N TYR A 138 5.66 8.76 -5.86
CA TYR A 138 6.07 9.49 -7.05
C TYR A 138 4.89 9.74 -7.98
N ASP A 139 4.79 10.94 -8.54
CA ASP A 139 3.76 11.37 -9.49
C ASP A 139 3.87 10.63 -10.85
N THR A 140 3.49 9.37 -10.82
CA THR A 140 3.62 8.41 -11.92
C THR A 140 2.25 7.88 -12.33
N VAL A 141 2.04 6.56 -12.31
CA VAL A 141 0.70 5.96 -12.48
C VAL A 141 -0.02 5.75 -11.14
N LEU A 142 0.73 5.70 -10.04
CA LEU A 142 0.20 5.36 -8.71
C LEU A 142 -0.85 6.35 -8.18
N PRO A 143 -0.70 7.68 -8.34
CA PRO A 143 -1.69 8.63 -7.83
C PRO A 143 -3.10 8.41 -8.41
N LYS A 144 -3.21 7.89 -9.64
CA LYS A 144 -4.51 7.57 -10.26
C LYS A 144 -5.21 6.43 -9.54
N LEU A 145 -4.47 5.36 -9.24
CA LEU A 145 -4.98 4.22 -8.47
C LEU A 145 -5.43 4.66 -7.07
N TYR A 146 -4.65 5.53 -6.43
CA TYR A 146 -4.96 6.01 -5.08
C TYR A 146 -6.14 6.98 -5.06
N ALA A 147 -6.28 7.84 -6.08
CA ALA A 147 -7.44 8.72 -6.23
C ALA A 147 -8.77 7.94 -6.35
N GLU A 148 -8.78 6.85 -7.12
CA GLU A 148 -9.96 5.96 -7.20
C GLU A 148 -10.32 5.34 -5.84
N ALA A 149 -9.32 5.16 -4.96
CA ALA A 149 -9.49 4.69 -3.59
C ALA A 149 -9.84 5.80 -2.59
N GLY A 150 -10.01 7.06 -3.03
CA GLY A 150 -10.39 8.20 -2.19
C GLY A 150 -9.21 8.99 -1.63
N PHE A 151 -7.99 8.81 -2.14
CA PHE A 151 -6.85 9.63 -1.74
C PHE A 151 -6.77 10.89 -2.60
N VAL A 152 -6.66 12.06 -1.96
CA VAL A 152 -6.53 13.36 -2.63
C VAL A 152 -5.14 13.95 -2.40
N PRO A 153 -4.52 14.61 -3.38
CA PRO A 153 -3.25 15.31 -3.17
C PRO A 153 -3.37 16.42 -2.14
N VAL A 154 -2.54 16.38 -1.10
CA VAL A 154 -2.46 17.41 -0.05
C VAL A 154 -1.25 18.31 -0.27
N ALA A 155 -0.10 17.69 -0.54
CA ALA A 155 1.15 18.40 -0.77
C ALA A 155 1.99 17.73 -1.87
N ARG A 156 2.89 18.50 -2.49
CA ARG A 156 3.81 18.05 -3.52
C ARG A 156 5.22 18.54 -3.20
N ILE A 157 6.18 17.63 -3.24
CA ILE A 157 7.60 17.92 -3.05
C ILE A 157 8.30 17.73 -4.41
N PRO A 158 8.97 18.75 -4.96
CA PRO A 158 9.74 18.61 -6.19
C PRO A 158 10.78 17.49 -6.10
N TRP A 159 11.00 16.80 -7.21
CA TRP A 159 12.08 15.80 -7.30
C TRP A 159 13.43 16.38 -6.86
N ASN A 160 14.16 15.60 -6.05
CA ASN A 160 15.52 15.90 -5.65
C ASN A 160 16.42 14.68 -5.93
N ASP A 161 17.44 14.87 -6.77
CA ASP A 161 18.38 13.81 -7.16
C ASP A 161 19.18 13.25 -5.98
N ASP A 162 19.40 14.03 -4.91
CA ASP A 162 20.12 13.57 -3.71
C ASP A 162 19.37 12.48 -2.93
N TYR A 163 18.05 12.37 -3.15
CA TYR A 163 17.17 11.38 -2.51
C TYR A 163 16.62 10.36 -3.51
N ALA A 164 17.14 10.33 -4.74
CA ALA A 164 16.73 9.36 -5.73
C ALA A 164 17.17 7.93 -5.32
N PRO A 165 16.34 6.90 -5.54
CA PRO A 165 16.77 5.51 -5.38
C PRO A 165 18.00 5.22 -6.25
N ASP A 166 18.95 4.44 -5.72
CA ASP A 166 20.19 4.07 -6.44
C ASP A 166 19.94 3.43 -7.81
N ASP A 167 18.82 2.72 -7.97
CA ASP A 167 18.40 2.05 -9.21
C ASP A 167 17.37 2.83 -10.04
N TRP A 168 17.22 4.15 -9.79
CA TRP A 168 16.31 5.00 -10.55
C TRP A 168 16.83 5.30 -11.96
N ASP A 169 16.12 4.82 -12.97
CA ASP A 169 16.40 5.12 -14.38
C ASP A 169 15.48 6.23 -14.92
N LYS A 170 16.01 7.45 -15.08
CA LYS A 170 15.25 8.58 -15.65
C LYS A 170 14.64 8.28 -17.03
N ALA A 171 15.27 7.42 -17.85
CA ALA A 171 14.72 7.05 -19.16
C ALA A 171 13.45 6.18 -19.01
N THR A 172 13.42 5.30 -18.01
CA THR A 172 12.23 4.50 -17.67
C THR A 172 11.04 5.38 -17.29
N TYR A 173 11.30 6.46 -16.54
CA TYR A 173 10.27 7.38 -16.06
C TYR A 173 10.14 8.64 -16.92
N ALA A 174 10.72 8.70 -18.12
CA ALA A 174 10.81 9.93 -18.93
C ALA A 174 9.46 10.62 -19.20
N ARG A 175 8.37 9.84 -19.25
CA ARG A 175 7.00 10.36 -19.40
C ARG A 175 6.46 11.13 -18.19
N PHE A 176 7.14 11.04 -17.04
CA PHE A 176 6.79 11.66 -15.78
C PHE A 176 7.84 12.71 -15.43
N ASN A 177 7.56 13.96 -15.77
CA ASN A 177 8.47 15.09 -15.56
C ASN A 177 9.92 14.82 -16.01
N GLY A 178 10.10 14.26 -17.21
CA GLY A 178 11.43 13.98 -17.76
C GLY A 178 12.23 12.91 -17.00
N GLY A 179 11.57 12.08 -16.19
CA GLY A 179 12.23 11.09 -15.34
C GLY A 179 12.46 11.55 -13.91
N SER A 180 11.95 12.72 -13.53
CA SER A 180 12.08 13.34 -12.22
C SER A 180 10.70 13.72 -11.64
N PRO A 181 9.78 12.76 -11.44
CA PRO A 181 8.44 13.03 -10.92
C PRO A 181 8.50 13.61 -9.51
N ASP A 182 7.64 14.57 -9.21
CA ASP A 182 7.46 15.06 -7.83
C ASP A 182 6.99 13.91 -6.92
N VAL A 183 7.25 14.03 -5.62
CA VAL A 183 6.58 13.20 -4.60
C VAL A 183 5.26 13.87 -4.26
N VAL A 184 4.17 13.11 -4.25
CA VAL A 184 2.83 13.56 -3.91
C VAL A 184 2.41 12.90 -2.61
N LEU A 185 2.14 13.72 -1.60
CA LEU A 185 1.53 13.28 -0.35
C LEU A 185 0.02 13.33 -0.53
N MET A 186 -0.66 12.22 -0.25
CA MET A 186 -2.10 12.08 -0.44
C MET A 186 -2.79 11.67 0.85
N GLY A 187 -3.91 12.33 1.16
CA GLY A 187 -4.74 12.06 2.32
C GLY A 187 -6.07 11.42 1.92
N TYR A 188 -6.59 10.53 2.76
CA TYR A 188 -7.85 9.84 2.50
C TYR A 188 -9.05 10.74 2.80
N ASP A 189 -9.89 10.96 1.79
CA ASP A 189 -11.20 11.57 1.90
C ASP A 189 -12.28 10.56 1.44
N PRO A 190 -13.16 10.07 2.33
CA PRO A 190 -14.21 9.14 1.94
C PRO A 190 -15.20 9.72 0.90
N ALA A 191 -15.34 11.05 0.81
CA ALA A 191 -16.16 11.70 -0.21
C ALA A 191 -15.51 11.68 -1.60
N ALA A 192 -14.21 11.43 -1.68
CA ALA A 192 -13.44 11.37 -2.93
C ALA A 192 -13.32 9.95 -3.52
N VAL A 193 -13.89 8.91 -2.89
CA VAL A 193 -13.88 7.53 -3.41
C VAL A 193 -14.53 7.47 -4.80
N ASP A 194 -13.98 6.64 -5.69
CA ASP A 194 -14.31 6.61 -7.14
C ASP A 194 -13.97 7.94 -7.88
N GLY A 195 -13.17 8.82 -7.24
CA GLY A 195 -12.71 10.08 -7.78
C GLY A 195 -11.59 9.95 -8.82
N LEU A 196 -11.31 11.07 -9.49
CA LEU A 196 -10.23 11.18 -10.48
C LEU A 196 -9.04 11.91 -9.88
N TYR A 197 -7.83 11.49 -10.27
CA TYR A 197 -6.61 12.17 -9.88
C TYR A 197 -6.52 13.57 -10.52
N ASP A 198 -6.33 14.59 -9.68
CA ASP A 198 -5.99 15.95 -10.11
C ASP A 198 -4.46 16.18 -10.05
N PRO A 199 -3.77 16.27 -11.21
CA PRO A 199 -2.33 16.44 -11.27
C PRO A 199 -1.82 17.83 -10.86
N ILE A 200 -2.72 18.80 -10.64
CA ILE A 200 -2.34 20.15 -10.17
C ILE A 200 -2.77 20.42 -8.72
N ALA A 201 -3.62 19.58 -8.12
CA ALA A 201 -4.00 19.69 -6.73
C ALA A 201 -2.84 19.41 -5.76
N GLY A 202 -2.92 19.96 -4.55
CA GLY A 202 -1.90 19.85 -3.50
C GLY A 202 -0.91 21.00 -3.52
N GLU A 203 -0.58 21.53 -2.34
CA GLU A 203 0.36 22.64 -2.19
C GLU A 203 1.80 22.21 -2.52
N ARG A 204 2.52 23.01 -3.30
CA ARG A 204 3.93 22.75 -3.62
C ARG A 204 4.82 23.30 -2.52
N VAL A 205 5.57 22.41 -1.87
CA VAL A 205 6.47 22.71 -0.75
C VAL A 205 7.88 22.16 -1.01
N GLY A 206 8.87 22.60 -0.25
CA GLY A 206 10.27 22.27 -0.53
C GLY A 206 10.70 20.86 -0.10
N ASP A 207 10.10 20.33 0.96
CA ASP A 207 10.52 19.10 1.63
C ASP A 207 9.39 18.51 2.51
N TYR A 208 9.67 17.39 3.18
CA TYR A 208 8.73 16.74 4.09
C TYR A 208 8.44 17.56 5.36
N ASP A 209 9.40 18.34 5.86
CA ASP A 209 9.19 19.18 7.06
C ASP A 209 8.13 20.25 6.80
N ALA A 210 8.06 20.77 5.58
CA ALA A 210 7.00 21.68 5.15
C ALA A 210 5.69 20.96 4.74
N ALA A 211 5.77 19.71 4.27
CA ALA A 211 4.60 18.95 3.83
C ALA A 211 3.79 18.34 4.99
N GLU A 212 4.48 17.89 6.05
CA GLU A 212 3.86 17.19 7.17
C GLU A 212 2.79 18.04 7.91
N PRO A 213 3.00 19.33 8.20
CA PRO A 213 1.97 20.16 8.82
C PRO A 213 0.70 20.29 7.96
N LEU A 214 0.82 20.29 6.63
CA LEU A 214 -0.32 20.30 5.71
C LEU A 214 -1.09 18.98 5.76
N MET A 215 -0.37 17.85 5.77
CA MET A 215 -0.98 16.53 5.95
C MET A 215 -1.72 16.43 7.29
N GLN A 216 -1.12 16.90 8.38
CA GLN A 216 -1.76 16.91 9.69
C GLN A 216 -3.01 17.80 9.69
N ALA A 217 -2.94 19.01 9.13
CA ALA A 217 -4.10 19.89 9.01
C ALA A 217 -5.23 19.26 8.18
N PHE A 218 -4.90 18.55 7.09
CA PHE A 218 -5.85 17.80 6.29
C PHE A 218 -6.55 16.71 7.11
N LEU A 219 -5.78 15.87 7.81
CA LEU A 219 -6.31 14.77 8.62
C LEU A 219 -7.18 15.25 9.79
N GLU A 220 -6.93 16.46 10.29
CA GLU A 220 -7.73 17.12 11.31
C GLU A 220 -8.98 17.83 10.75
N GLY A 221 -9.19 17.82 9.43
CA GLY A 221 -10.31 18.48 8.75
C GLY A 221 -10.22 20.01 8.74
N LYS A 222 -9.00 20.55 8.70
CA LYS A 222 -8.73 22.00 8.73
C LYS A 222 -8.36 22.60 7.36
N LEU A 223 -8.37 21.79 6.30
CA LEU A 223 -8.13 22.17 4.91
C LEU A 223 -9.37 21.92 4.04
#